data_AF-A0A0N0IAA0-F1
#
_entry.id   AF-A0A0N0IAA0-F1
#
_cell.length_a   1.000
_cell.length_b   1.000
_cell.length_c   1.000
_cell.angle_alpha   90.00
_cell.angle_beta   90.00
_cell.angle_gamma   90.00
#
_symmetry.space_group_name_H-M   'P 1'
#
loop_
_entity.id
_entity.type
_entity.pdbx_description
1 polymer ?
#
loop_
_entity_poly.entity_id
_entity_poly.type
_entity_poly.pdbx_seq_one_letter_code
_entity_poly.pdbx_strand_id
1 'polypeptide(L)'
;MQNFEYRIPKSLTGLKDESKVMPKGDPSVGYPQICIRSNRKPERTDLNAICEIADEAAAPYPDDPAARAKAVISALTRICGSGNLGHAWIIVFESENVTNENSHRYGYHENYGFTKNKSNDRVDRGFAYQLCMKISDKQFKNLVENIIPQLNEESTEIAKGFNMKPGAGQQGVYTPLTNCTWFAGNVWNRTMNQDVIFNQPFDGDLHADAWGIPAIQDVKEVADPGMLSESMKTML
;
A
#
# COMPACT_ATOMS: atom_id res chain seq x y z
N MET A 1 -25.71 -11.33 -4.91
CA MET A 1 -24.88 -10.18 -4.50
C MET A 1 -25.22 -9.05 -5.45
N GLN A 2 -25.87 -7.98 -4.97
CA GLN A 2 -26.01 -6.77 -5.77
C GLN A 2 -24.60 -6.19 -5.98
N ASN A 3 -24.21 -5.98 -7.23
CA ASN A 3 -22.98 -5.27 -7.54
C ASN A 3 -23.22 -3.80 -7.20
N PHE A 4 -22.63 -3.34 -6.09
CA PHE A 4 -22.52 -1.92 -5.80
C PHE A 4 -21.62 -1.30 -6.89
N GLU A 5 -22.24 -0.63 -7.87
CA GLU A 5 -21.55 0.27 -8.78
C GLU A 5 -21.36 1.61 -8.06
N TYR A 6 -20.24 1.78 -7.38
CA TYR A 6 -19.89 3.08 -6.83
C TYR A 6 -19.21 3.92 -7.90
N ARG A 7 -19.64 5.17 -8.03
CA ARG A 7 -19.00 6.15 -8.88
C ARG A 7 -17.81 6.71 -8.12
N ILE A 8 -16.60 6.60 -8.68
CA ILE A 8 -15.41 7.18 -8.05
C ILE A 8 -15.57 8.71 -8.03
N PRO A 9 -15.52 9.36 -6.84
CA PRO A 9 -15.57 10.81 -6.72
C PRO A 9 -14.47 11.50 -7.54
N LYS A 10 -14.76 12.69 -8.06
CA LYS A 10 -13.80 13.43 -8.90
C LYS A 10 -12.48 13.70 -8.15
N SER A 11 -12.55 13.93 -6.84
CA SER A 11 -11.37 14.13 -5.98
C SER A 11 -10.47 12.89 -5.89
N LEU A 12 -10.96 11.71 -6.29
CA LEU A 12 -10.21 10.45 -6.33
C LEU A 12 -9.80 10.03 -7.75
N THR A 13 -9.85 10.96 -8.71
CA THR A 13 -9.48 10.72 -10.12
C THR A 13 -8.26 11.54 -10.55
N GLY A 14 -7.52 11.06 -11.54
CA GLY A 14 -6.37 11.80 -12.10
C GLY A 14 -5.18 11.95 -11.14
N LEU A 15 -5.14 11.12 -10.10
CA LEU A 15 -4.18 11.17 -8.99
C LEU A 15 -2.78 10.67 -9.34
N LYS A 16 -2.68 9.86 -10.40
CA LYS A 16 -1.43 9.23 -10.81
C LYS A 16 -0.58 10.11 -11.71
N ASP A 17 0.71 9.91 -11.63
CA ASP A 17 1.70 10.33 -12.62
C ASP A 17 2.66 9.14 -12.85
N GLU A 18 2.67 8.65 -14.08
CA GLU A 18 3.48 7.51 -14.53
C GLU A 18 4.49 7.95 -15.60
N SER A 19 4.77 9.26 -15.69
CA SER A 19 5.61 9.85 -16.74
C SER A 19 7.10 9.51 -16.59
N LYS A 20 7.58 9.19 -15.38
CA LYS A 20 8.98 8.85 -15.15
C LYS A 20 9.18 7.34 -15.17
N VAL A 21 10.17 6.89 -15.94
CA VAL A 21 10.56 5.49 -16.03
C VAL A 21 12.07 5.40 -15.83
N MET A 22 12.50 4.70 -14.78
CA MET A 22 13.92 4.44 -14.49
C MET A 22 14.13 2.94 -14.29
N PRO A 23 14.29 2.16 -15.38
CA PRO A 23 14.30 0.70 -15.29
C PRO A 23 15.51 0.12 -14.55
N LYS A 24 16.49 0.98 -14.22
CA LYS A 24 17.73 0.63 -13.54
C LYS A 24 17.86 1.21 -12.13
N GLY A 25 16.78 1.76 -11.54
CA GLY A 25 16.90 2.55 -10.32
C GLY A 25 17.62 3.88 -10.59
N ASP A 26 18.36 4.40 -9.63
CA ASP A 26 19.18 5.61 -9.77
C ASP A 26 20.67 5.23 -9.95
N PRO A 27 21.25 5.37 -11.16
CA PRO A 27 22.65 5.03 -11.37
C PRO A 27 23.62 5.87 -10.53
N SER A 28 23.24 7.09 -10.12
CA SER A 28 24.11 7.97 -9.32
C SER A 28 24.31 7.48 -7.88
N VAL A 29 23.37 6.69 -7.36
CA VAL A 29 23.46 6.04 -6.04
C VAL A 29 24.47 4.88 -6.07
N GLY A 30 24.60 4.20 -7.22
CA GLY A 30 25.36 2.97 -7.40
C GLY A 30 24.65 1.71 -6.86
N TYR A 31 25.21 0.52 -7.12
CA TYR A 31 24.57 -0.78 -6.84
C TYR A 31 25.34 -1.62 -5.80
N PRO A 32 24.70 -2.54 -5.06
CA PRO A 32 23.26 -2.77 -5.00
C PRO A 32 22.50 -1.60 -4.35
N GLN A 33 21.26 -1.39 -4.78
CA GLN A 33 20.39 -0.34 -4.27
C GLN A 33 18.97 -0.84 -4.04
N ILE A 34 18.30 -0.27 -3.05
CA ILE A 34 16.87 -0.40 -2.83
C ILE A 34 16.20 0.90 -3.23
N CYS A 35 15.06 0.79 -3.89
CA CYS A 35 14.24 1.91 -4.31
C CYS A 35 12.82 1.73 -3.82
N ILE A 36 12.27 2.74 -3.14
CA ILE A 36 10.83 2.90 -2.94
C ILE A 36 10.27 3.75 -4.07
N ARG A 37 9.16 3.31 -4.65
CA ARG A 37 8.49 3.97 -5.77
C ARG A 37 7.04 4.23 -5.46
N SER A 38 6.52 5.34 -5.97
CA SER A 38 5.10 5.64 -5.99
C SER A 38 4.73 6.27 -7.33
N ASN A 39 3.66 5.79 -7.96
CA ASN A 39 3.06 6.42 -9.14
C ASN A 39 2.02 7.49 -8.79
N ARG A 40 1.97 7.90 -7.51
CA ARG A 40 1.04 8.89 -7.01
C ARG A 40 1.66 10.28 -7.05
N LYS A 41 0.93 11.28 -7.53
CA LYS A 41 1.32 12.71 -7.39
C LYS A 41 1.50 13.07 -5.91
N PRO A 42 2.28 14.12 -5.56
CA PRO A 42 2.57 14.49 -4.18
C PRO A 42 1.42 15.34 -3.62
N GLU A 43 0.23 14.77 -3.66
CA GLU A 43 -0.99 15.36 -3.14
C GLU A 43 -1.71 14.25 -2.37
N ARG A 44 -2.21 14.59 -1.19
CA ARG A 44 -2.86 13.63 -0.30
C ARG A 44 -4.15 13.05 -0.87
N THR A 45 -4.51 11.87 -0.41
CA THR A 45 -5.83 11.30 -0.70
C THR A 45 -6.92 12.03 0.09
N ASP A 46 -8.02 12.37 -0.60
CA ASP A 46 -9.23 12.91 0.02
C ASP A 46 -9.92 11.82 0.85
N LEU A 47 -9.60 11.77 2.16
CA LEU A 47 -10.18 10.76 3.05
C LEU A 47 -11.67 10.97 3.30
N ASN A 48 -12.20 12.19 3.15
CA ASN A 48 -13.65 12.39 3.28
C ASN A 48 -14.38 11.65 2.15
N ALA A 49 -13.89 11.74 0.92
CA ALA A 49 -14.43 10.98 -0.20
C ALA A 49 -14.29 9.46 -0.02
N ILE A 50 -13.24 8.99 0.66
CA ILE A 50 -13.10 7.57 1.03
C ILE A 50 -14.12 7.17 2.09
N CYS A 51 -14.32 8.00 3.12
CA CYS A 51 -15.33 7.77 4.16
C CYS A 51 -16.74 7.77 3.57
N GLU A 52 -17.08 8.67 2.65
CA GLU A 52 -18.37 8.68 1.94
C GLU A 52 -18.63 7.35 1.21
N ILE A 53 -17.62 6.76 0.55
CA ILE A 53 -17.74 5.44 -0.08
C ILE A 53 -18.07 4.35 0.95
N ALA A 54 -17.46 4.41 2.13
CA ALA A 54 -17.75 3.48 3.22
C ALA A 54 -19.16 3.71 3.79
N ASP A 55 -19.55 4.95 4.03
CA ASP A 55 -20.88 5.32 4.54
C ASP A 55 -21.99 4.86 3.57
N GLU A 56 -21.81 5.07 2.27
CA GLU A 56 -22.74 4.58 1.24
C GLU A 56 -22.82 3.05 1.20
N ALA A 57 -21.70 2.35 1.38
CA ALA A 57 -21.67 0.89 1.47
C ALA A 57 -22.33 0.38 2.75
N ALA A 58 -22.29 1.15 3.83
CA ALA A 58 -22.88 0.82 5.12
C ALA A 58 -24.41 1.03 5.16
N ALA A 59 -24.91 2.07 4.47
CA ALA A 59 -26.30 2.54 4.54
C ALA A 59 -27.39 1.47 4.30
N PRO A 60 -27.21 0.45 3.43
CA PRO A 60 -28.21 -0.60 3.24
C PRO A 60 -28.37 -1.57 4.43
N TYR A 61 -27.49 -1.50 5.44
CA TYR A 61 -27.41 -2.46 6.56
C TYR A 61 -27.49 -1.78 7.94
N PRO A 62 -28.53 -0.99 8.24
CA PRO A 62 -28.62 -0.23 9.50
C PRO A 62 -28.66 -1.13 10.74
N ASP A 63 -29.33 -2.28 10.64
CA ASP A 63 -29.57 -3.19 11.77
C ASP A 63 -28.72 -4.47 11.73
N ASP A 64 -27.82 -4.60 10.75
CA ASP A 64 -26.93 -5.78 10.59
C ASP A 64 -25.46 -5.35 10.55
N PRO A 65 -24.80 -5.26 11.73
CA PRO A 65 -23.40 -4.86 11.81
C PRO A 65 -22.45 -5.76 11.02
N ALA A 66 -22.75 -7.05 10.90
CA ALA A 66 -21.89 -8.00 10.18
C ALA A 66 -21.99 -7.81 8.66
N ALA A 67 -23.21 -7.64 8.14
CA ALA A 67 -23.41 -7.32 6.72
C ALA A 67 -22.84 -5.93 6.38
N ARG A 68 -23.01 -4.96 7.28
CA ARG A 68 -22.43 -3.61 7.17
C ARG A 68 -20.91 -3.64 7.05
N ALA A 69 -20.24 -4.30 7.99
CA ALA A 69 -18.79 -4.48 7.98
C ALA A 69 -18.31 -5.09 6.67
N LYS A 70 -18.97 -6.16 6.23
CA LYS A 70 -18.62 -6.85 4.98
C LYS A 70 -18.73 -5.95 3.76
N ALA A 71 -19.78 -5.12 3.69
CA ALA A 71 -19.99 -4.18 2.60
C ALA A 71 -18.93 -3.08 2.59
N VAL A 72 -18.66 -2.46 3.76
CA VAL A 72 -17.64 -1.43 3.93
C VAL A 72 -16.26 -1.96 3.56
N ILE A 73 -15.86 -3.12 4.12
CA ILE A 73 -14.56 -3.74 3.84
C ILE A 73 -14.40 -4.03 2.35
N SER A 74 -15.45 -4.52 1.70
CA SER A 74 -15.42 -4.79 0.26
C SER A 74 -15.26 -3.49 -0.56
N ALA A 75 -15.99 -2.43 -0.20
CA ALA A 75 -15.91 -1.15 -0.88
C ALA A 75 -14.52 -0.50 -0.73
N LEU A 76 -14.01 -0.43 0.51
CA LEU A 76 -12.70 0.10 0.84
C LEU A 76 -11.56 -0.71 0.20
N THR A 77 -11.63 -2.04 0.26
CA THR A 77 -10.63 -2.91 -0.37
C THR A 77 -10.59 -2.71 -1.87
N ARG A 78 -11.76 -2.55 -2.51
CA ARG A 78 -11.85 -2.31 -3.96
C ARG A 78 -11.28 -0.95 -4.36
N ILE A 79 -11.57 0.14 -3.64
CA ILE A 79 -11.00 1.46 -3.99
C ILE A 79 -9.48 1.49 -3.76
N CYS A 80 -9.01 0.98 -2.63
CA CYS A 80 -7.57 0.90 -2.32
C CYS A 80 -6.83 -0.03 -3.30
N GLY A 81 -7.44 -1.15 -3.68
CA GLY A 81 -6.87 -2.15 -4.60
C GLY A 81 -6.93 -1.77 -6.08
N SER A 82 -7.85 -0.86 -6.47
CA SER A 82 -8.11 -0.49 -7.87
C SER A 82 -6.93 0.13 -8.62
N GLY A 83 -5.95 0.66 -7.88
CA GLY A 83 -4.86 1.47 -8.41
C GLY A 83 -5.25 2.89 -8.79
N ASN A 84 -6.49 3.33 -8.58
CA ASN A 84 -6.90 4.72 -8.81
C ASN A 84 -6.22 5.68 -7.82
N LEU A 85 -6.03 5.24 -6.57
CA LEU A 85 -5.31 6.00 -5.54
C LEU A 85 -3.79 6.01 -5.76
N GLY A 86 -3.29 5.31 -6.78
CA GLY A 86 -1.86 5.03 -6.96
C GLY A 86 -1.41 3.81 -6.16
N HIS A 87 -0.17 3.42 -6.40
CA HIS A 87 0.49 2.28 -5.78
C HIS A 87 1.89 2.68 -5.34
N ALA A 88 2.35 2.01 -4.28
CA ALA A 88 3.73 2.01 -3.87
C ALA A 88 4.30 0.59 -3.90
N TRP A 89 5.60 0.47 -4.20
CA TRP A 89 6.30 -0.81 -4.20
C TRP A 89 7.81 -0.62 -3.98
N ILE A 90 8.48 -1.72 -3.66
CA ILE A 90 9.92 -1.76 -3.39
C ILE A 90 10.61 -2.57 -4.49
N ILE A 91 11.72 -2.05 -5.00
CA ILE A 91 12.60 -2.80 -5.90
C ILE A 91 14.03 -2.75 -5.37
N VAL A 92 14.67 -3.90 -5.25
CA VAL A 92 16.12 -4.01 -5.04
C VAL A 92 16.77 -4.33 -6.38
N PHE A 93 17.69 -3.46 -6.81
CA PHE A 93 18.53 -3.66 -7.99
C PHE A 93 19.94 -4.06 -7.54
N GLU A 94 20.39 -5.25 -7.92
CA GLU A 94 21.75 -5.70 -7.59
C GLU A 94 22.82 -5.11 -8.51
N SER A 95 22.46 -4.75 -9.74
CA SER A 95 23.39 -4.18 -10.72
C SER A 95 22.68 -3.28 -11.74
N GLU A 96 23.47 -2.53 -12.53
CA GLU A 96 22.98 -1.72 -13.65
C GLU A 96 22.46 -2.55 -14.85
N ASN A 97 22.87 -3.82 -14.92
CA ASN A 97 22.47 -4.75 -15.97
C ASN A 97 21.22 -5.50 -15.52
N VAL A 98 20.11 -4.78 -15.43
CA VAL A 98 18.86 -5.28 -14.85
C VAL A 98 18.28 -6.44 -15.64
N THR A 99 18.03 -7.55 -14.94
CA THR A 99 17.35 -8.76 -15.39
C THR A 99 16.31 -9.19 -14.35
N ASN A 100 15.51 -10.22 -14.66
CA ASN A 100 14.55 -10.75 -13.68
C ASN A 100 15.24 -11.44 -12.49
N GLU A 101 16.47 -11.92 -12.67
CA GLU A 101 17.25 -12.63 -11.67
C GLU A 101 17.91 -11.68 -10.66
N ASN A 102 18.29 -10.47 -11.10
CA ASN A 102 19.02 -9.50 -10.29
C ASN A 102 18.21 -8.25 -9.91
N SER A 103 16.90 -8.29 -10.17
CA SER A 103 15.92 -7.31 -9.68
C SER A 103 14.83 -7.99 -8.86
N HIS A 104 14.75 -7.62 -7.58
CA HIS A 104 13.78 -8.18 -6.64
C HIS A 104 12.68 -7.18 -6.39
N ARG A 105 11.47 -7.52 -6.82
CA ARG A 105 10.28 -6.65 -6.72
C ARG A 105 9.39 -7.17 -5.61
N TYR A 106 9.11 -6.32 -4.64
CA TYR A 106 8.28 -6.64 -3.49
C TYR A 106 7.05 -5.75 -3.52
N GLY A 107 5.89 -6.38 -3.62
CA GLY A 107 4.59 -5.72 -3.74
C GLY A 107 3.58 -6.30 -2.78
N TYR A 108 2.52 -5.53 -2.57
CA TYR A 108 1.38 -5.93 -1.75
C TYR A 108 0.10 -5.66 -2.55
N HIS A 109 -0.67 -6.72 -2.84
CA HIS A 109 -1.75 -6.66 -3.82
C HIS A 109 -3.07 -7.14 -3.24
N GLU A 110 -4.16 -6.47 -3.66
CA GLU A 110 -5.52 -6.93 -3.41
C GLU A 110 -5.68 -8.41 -3.81
N ASN A 111 -6.33 -9.21 -2.98
CA ASN A 111 -6.53 -10.66 -3.16
C ASN A 111 -5.27 -11.54 -3.12
N TYR A 112 -4.07 -10.99 -2.93
CA TYR A 112 -2.83 -11.78 -2.85
C TYR A 112 -2.02 -11.55 -1.57
N GLY A 113 -2.14 -10.39 -0.93
CA GLY A 113 -1.20 -9.98 0.11
C GLY A 113 0.19 -9.76 -0.50
N PHE A 114 1.22 -10.30 0.15
CA PHE A 114 2.60 -10.19 -0.32
C PHE A 114 2.84 -10.93 -1.62
N THR A 115 3.58 -10.29 -2.53
CA THR A 115 4.11 -10.94 -3.73
C THR A 115 5.56 -10.55 -3.97
N LYS A 116 6.37 -11.54 -4.37
CA LYS A 116 7.71 -11.33 -4.91
C LYS A 116 7.69 -11.54 -6.42
N ASN A 117 8.26 -10.60 -7.17
CA ASN A 117 8.45 -10.69 -8.63
C ASN A 117 7.16 -10.95 -9.42
N LYS A 118 6.04 -10.36 -8.98
CA LYS A 118 4.78 -10.43 -9.75
C LYS A 118 4.99 -9.77 -11.11
N SER A 119 4.38 -10.31 -12.16
CA SER A 119 4.53 -9.83 -13.54
C SER A 119 4.17 -8.36 -13.73
N ASN A 120 3.29 -7.80 -12.90
CA ASN A 120 2.85 -6.41 -12.96
C ASN A 120 3.74 -5.43 -12.17
N ASP A 121 4.69 -5.93 -11.36
CA ASP A 121 5.60 -5.10 -10.57
C ASP A 121 6.88 -4.78 -11.36
N ARG A 122 6.75 -4.52 -12.66
CA ARG A 122 7.88 -4.42 -13.59
C ARG A 122 8.83 -3.27 -13.21
N VAL A 123 10.12 -3.47 -13.47
CA VAL A 123 11.16 -2.46 -13.28
C VAL A 123 10.96 -1.23 -14.15
N ASP A 124 10.30 -1.39 -15.30
CA ASP A 124 9.97 -0.33 -16.27
C ASP A 124 8.61 0.33 -16.02
N ARG A 125 7.93 -0.01 -14.92
CA ARG A 125 6.67 0.63 -14.56
C ARG A 125 6.91 2.12 -14.22
N GLY A 126 6.09 2.97 -14.83
CA GLY A 126 6.13 4.41 -14.61
C GLY A 126 5.79 4.79 -13.17
N PHE A 127 6.40 5.87 -12.70
CA PHE A 127 6.22 6.42 -11.36
C PHE A 127 6.24 7.96 -11.39
N ALA A 128 5.82 8.56 -10.28
CA ALA A 128 5.88 10.00 -10.03
C ALA A 128 7.13 10.34 -9.23
N TYR A 129 7.41 9.51 -8.21
CA TYR A 129 8.55 9.62 -7.30
C TYR A 129 9.24 8.28 -7.10
N GLN A 130 10.56 8.35 -7.00
CA GLN A 130 11.43 7.25 -6.64
C GLN A 130 12.51 7.79 -5.71
N LEU A 131 12.70 7.14 -4.58
CA LEU A 131 13.85 7.36 -3.70
C LEU A 131 14.68 6.09 -3.70
N CYS A 132 15.97 6.21 -4.01
CA CYS A 132 16.90 5.08 -4.05
C CYS A 132 18.07 5.31 -3.08
N MET A 133 18.51 4.23 -2.44
CA MET A 133 19.67 4.23 -1.55
C MET A 133 20.48 2.95 -1.71
N LYS A 134 21.79 3.04 -1.48
CA LYS A 134 22.66 1.87 -1.36
C LYS A 134 22.11 0.94 -0.27
N ILE A 135 22.03 -0.35 -0.57
CA ILE A 135 21.66 -1.37 0.40
C ILE A 135 22.86 -2.30 0.59
N SER A 136 23.22 -2.60 1.84
CA SER A 136 24.26 -3.61 2.12
C SER A 136 23.70 -5.03 2.05
N ASP A 137 24.56 -6.03 1.84
CA ASP A 137 24.16 -7.45 1.89
C ASP A 137 23.48 -7.82 3.22
N LYS A 138 23.97 -7.25 4.33
CA LYS A 138 23.36 -7.43 5.66
C LYS A 138 21.94 -6.89 5.71
N GLN A 139 21.70 -5.69 5.18
CA GLN A 139 20.36 -5.10 5.13
C GLN A 139 19.45 -5.89 4.19
N PHE A 140 19.96 -6.31 3.03
CA PHE A 140 19.17 -7.07 2.08
C PHE A 140 18.77 -8.44 2.65
N LYS A 141 19.69 -9.13 3.31
CA LYS A 141 19.39 -10.37 4.04
C LYS A 141 18.32 -10.15 5.12
N ASN A 142 18.49 -9.11 5.93
CA ASN A 142 17.51 -8.77 6.99
C ASN A 142 16.12 -8.41 6.43
N LEU A 143 16.07 -7.72 5.29
CA LEU A 143 14.82 -7.41 4.59
C LEU A 143 14.04 -8.69 4.26
N VAL A 144 14.72 -9.66 3.66
CA VAL A 144 14.08 -10.89 3.15
C VAL A 144 13.76 -11.87 4.26
N GLU A 145 14.66 -12.03 5.24
CA GLU A 145 14.54 -13.07 6.27
C GLU A 145 13.73 -12.64 7.48
N ASN A 146 13.64 -11.32 7.77
CA ASN A 146 13.02 -10.82 9.00
C ASN A 146 11.92 -9.80 8.72
N ILE A 147 12.23 -8.70 8.01
CA ILE A 147 11.30 -7.57 7.87
C ILE A 147 10.04 -7.97 7.10
N ILE A 148 10.18 -8.58 5.92
CA ILE A 148 9.01 -9.00 5.12
C ILE A 148 8.16 -10.04 5.85
N PRO A 149 8.73 -11.13 6.42
CA PRO A 149 7.96 -12.08 7.23
C PRO A 149 7.21 -11.41 8.39
N GLN A 150 7.87 -10.52 9.13
CA GLN A 150 7.23 -9.80 10.23
C GLN A 150 6.05 -8.94 9.75
N LEU A 151 6.19 -8.22 8.64
CA LEU A 151 5.08 -7.45 8.06
C LEU A 151 3.93 -8.33 7.59
N ASN A 152 4.22 -9.52 7.09
CA ASN A 152 3.17 -10.48 6.71
C ASN A 152 2.40 -10.97 7.95
N GLU A 153 3.08 -11.22 9.06
CA GLU A 153 2.45 -11.56 10.35
C GLU A 153 1.60 -10.41 10.89
N GLU A 154 2.16 -9.20 10.94
CA GLU A 154 1.46 -7.98 11.40
C GLU A 154 0.19 -7.74 10.57
N SER A 155 0.29 -7.83 9.25
CA SER A 155 -0.88 -7.65 8.38
C SER A 155 -1.96 -8.72 8.59
N THR A 156 -1.55 -9.95 8.90
CA THR A 156 -2.46 -11.06 9.19
C THR A 156 -3.17 -10.85 10.51
N GLU A 157 -2.47 -10.30 11.51
CA GLU A 157 -3.07 -9.96 12.80
C GLU A 157 -4.10 -8.85 12.65
N ILE A 158 -3.74 -7.76 11.96
CA ILE A 158 -4.66 -6.65 11.67
C ILE A 158 -5.89 -7.14 10.91
N ALA A 159 -5.70 -8.04 9.94
CA ALA A 159 -6.79 -8.61 9.15
C ALA A 159 -7.82 -9.41 9.95
N LYS A 160 -7.48 -9.95 11.12
CA LYS A 160 -8.46 -10.61 12.01
C LYS A 160 -9.56 -9.65 12.44
N GLY A 161 -9.22 -8.38 12.67
CA GLY A 161 -10.18 -7.31 12.97
C GLY A 161 -11.20 -7.05 11.84
N PHE A 162 -10.88 -7.48 10.62
CA PHE A 162 -11.74 -7.40 9.44
C PHE A 162 -12.40 -8.74 9.08
N ASN A 163 -12.26 -9.77 9.92
CA ASN A 163 -12.64 -11.16 9.61
C ASN A 163 -12.02 -11.68 8.30
N MET A 164 -10.81 -11.21 7.98
CA MET A 164 -10.05 -11.61 6.80
C MET A 164 -8.90 -12.54 7.20
N LYS A 165 -8.48 -13.39 6.27
CA LYS A 165 -7.34 -14.29 6.43
C LYS A 165 -6.57 -14.44 5.12
N PRO A 166 -5.29 -14.83 5.15
CA PRO A 166 -4.54 -15.11 3.94
C PRO A 166 -5.24 -16.20 3.10
N GLY A 167 -5.22 -16.04 1.77
CA GLY A 167 -5.64 -17.09 0.86
C GLY A 167 -4.71 -18.30 0.92
N ALA A 168 -5.15 -19.43 0.37
CA ALA A 168 -4.32 -20.64 0.33
C ALA A 168 -3.00 -20.37 -0.42
N GLY A 169 -1.86 -20.64 0.24
CA GLY A 169 -0.53 -20.42 -0.31
C GLY A 169 -0.09 -18.95 -0.36
N GLN A 170 -0.88 -18.02 0.20
CA GLN A 170 -0.56 -16.60 0.26
C GLN A 170 0.11 -16.24 1.59
N GLN A 171 0.84 -15.12 1.59
CA GLN A 171 1.49 -14.58 2.79
C GLN A 171 0.96 -13.18 3.06
N GLY A 172 0.57 -12.94 4.31
CA GLY A 172 -0.03 -11.68 4.72
C GLY A 172 -1.40 -11.43 4.10
N VAL A 173 -2.04 -10.32 4.49
CA VAL A 173 -3.37 -9.94 4.03
C VAL A 173 -3.40 -8.47 3.63
N TYR A 174 -3.84 -8.20 2.40
CA TYR A 174 -4.16 -6.85 1.94
C TYR A 174 -5.49 -6.40 2.54
N THR A 175 -5.47 -5.30 3.28
CA THR A 175 -6.66 -4.64 3.82
C THR A 175 -6.58 -3.13 3.53
N PRO A 176 -7.64 -2.35 3.80
CA PRO A 176 -7.55 -0.89 3.73
C PRO A 176 -6.44 -0.30 4.62
N LEU A 177 -6.10 -0.94 5.74
CA LEU A 177 -5.02 -0.51 6.65
C LEU A 177 -3.64 -1.05 6.26
N THR A 178 -3.59 -2.21 5.61
CA THR A 178 -2.35 -2.94 5.25
C THR A 178 -2.18 -3.00 3.73
N ASN A 179 -2.35 -1.85 3.09
CA ASN A 179 -2.28 -1.70 1.64
C ASN A 179 -0.82 -1.65 1.12
N CYS A 180 -0.64 -1.44 -0.18
CA CYS A 180 0.69 -1.38 -0.81
C CYS A 180 1.59 -0.26 -0.27
N THR A 181 1.02 0.88 0.13
CA THR A 181 1.76 1.99 0.75
C THR A 181 2.21 1.63 2.15
N TRP A 182 1.32 1.04 2.96
CA TRP A 182 1.68 0.57 4.30
C TRP A 182 2.87 -0.39 4.24
N PHE A 183 2.83 -1.36 3.31
CA PHE A 183 3.91 -2.32 3.14
C PHE A 183 5.21 -1.65 2.67
N ALA A 184 5.16 -0.85 1.59
CA ALA A 184 6.35 -0.22 1.03
C ALA A 184 7.01 0.76 2.01
N GLY A 185 6.22 1.58 2.69
CA GLY A 185 6.70 2.53 3.70
C GLY A 185 7.37 1.83 4.89
N ASN A 186 6.74 0.78 5.42
CA ASN A 186 7.33 -0.01 6.50
C ASN A 186 8.61 -0.75 6.07
N VAL A 187 8.61 -1.37 4.88
CA VAL A 187 9.81 -2.02 4.33
C VAL A 187 10.95 -1.02 4.24
N TRP A 188 10.69 0.17 3.69
CA TRP A 188 11.70 1.20 3.55
C TRP A 188 12.25 1.65 4.91
N ASN A 189 11.38 2.10 5.82
CA ASN A 189 11.79 2.64 7.11
C ASN A 189 12.55 1.61 7.94
N ARG A 190 12.09 0.35 7.99
CA ARG A 190 12.75 -0.72 8.75
C ARG A 190 14.07 -1.19 8.13
N THR A 191 14.20 -1.17 6.80
CA THR A 191 15.42 -1.62 6.11
C THR A 191 16.50 -0.56 6.10
N MET A 192 16.11 0.69 5.87
CA MET A 192 17.01 1.81 5.66
C MET A 192 17.22 2.66 6.92
N ASN A 193 16.49 2.38 7.99
CA ASN A 193 16.47 3.19 9.21
C ASN A 193 16.24 4.68 8.84
N GLN A 194 15.23 4.90 8.01
CA GLN A 194 14.76 6.20 7.53
C GLN A 194 13.33 6.42 8.04
N ASP A 195 12.86 7.65 7.91
CA ASP A 195 11.54 8.04 8.39
C ASP A 195 10.75 8.71 7.26
N VAL A 196 10.47 7.93 6.19
CA VAL A 196 9.51 8.41 5.18
C VAL A 196 8.14 8.39 5.82
N ILE A 197 7.44 9.51 5.74
CA ILE A 197 6.09 9.64 6.26
C ILE A 197 5.15 9.18 5.16
N PHE A 198 4.38 8.13 5.45
CA PHE A 198 3.42 7.56 4.50
C PHE A 198 2.01 7.46 5.07
N ASN A 199 1.80 7.95 6.29
CA ASN A 199 0.51 7.92 6.98
C ASN A 199 -0.13 9.31 7.00
N GLN A 200 -1.44 9.34 6.79
CA GLN A 200 -2.28 10.52 6.98
C GLN A 200 -3.16 10.34 8.24
N PRO A 201 -3.41 11.39 9.02
CA PRO A 201 -4.36 11.34 10.13
C PRO A 201 -5.74 10.84 9.70
N PHE A 202 -6.32 9.96 10.52
CA PHE A 202 -7.66 9.40 10.35
C PHE A 202 -8.25 9.16 11.74
N ASP A 203 -9.55 9.33 11.94
CA ASP A 203 -10.16 9.06 13.25
C ASP A 203 -11.15 7.91 13.15
N GLY A 204 -10.65 6.69 13.36
CA GLY A 204 -11.47 5.50 13.23
C GLY A 204 -12.57 5.36 14.28
N ASP A 205 -12.47 6.05 15.42
CA ASP A 205 -13.50 6.06 16.46
C ASP A 205 -14.82 6.66 15.94
N LEU A 206 -14.74 7.67 15.08
CA LEU A 206 -15.92 8.29 14.44
C LEU A 206 -16.67 7.34 13.51
N HIS A 207 -16.02 6.25 13.08
CA HIS A 207 -16.51 5.38 12.02
C HIS A 207 -16.73 3.93 12.45
N ALA A 208 -16.10 3.46 13.54
CA ALA A 208 -16.09 2.06 13.95
C ALA A 208 -17.49 1.45 14.07
N ASP A 209 -18.37 2.10 14.84
CA ASP A 209 -19.75 1.65 15.05
C ASP A 209 -20.59 1.77 13.78
N ALA A 210 -20.48 2.92 13.11
CA ALA A 210 -21.21 3.23 11.88
C ALA A 210 -20.88 2.24 10.76
N TRP A 211 -19.64 1.76 10.68
CA TRP A 211 -19.21 0.78 9.68
C TRP A 211 -19.33 -0.67 10.16
N GLY A 212 -19.63 -0.89 11.44
CA GLY A 212 -19.69 -2.22 12.04
C GLY A 212 -18.31 -2.88 12.17
N ILE A 213 -17.24 -2.09 12.24
CA ILE A 213 -15.85 -2.56 12.30
C ILE A 213 -15.21 -2.05 13.60
N PRO A 214 -15.42 -2.71 14.75
CA PRO A 214 -14.83 -2.27 16.02
C PRO A 214 -13.30 -2.17 15.97
N ALA A 215 -12.65 -2.98 15.14
CA ALA A 215 -11.20 -3.02 15.02
C ALA A 215 -10.56 -1.71 14.51
N ILE A 216 -11.34 -0.79 13.92
CA ILE A 216 -10.81 0.51 13.50
C ILE A 216 -10.89 1.59 14.57
N GLN A 217 -11.52 1.34 15.73
CA GLN A 217 -11.78 2.36 16.75
C GLN A 217 -10.50 3.11 17.19
N ASP A 218 -9.41 2.36 17.38
CA ASP A 218 -8.13 2.91 17.82
C ASP A 218 -7.21 3.37 16.66
N VAL A 219 -7.67 3.28 15.41
CA VAL A 219 -6.86 3.67 14.25
C VAL A 219 -6.85 5.19 14.13
N LYS A 220 -5.66 5.78 14.33
CA LYS A 220 -5.45 7.24 14.28
C LYS A 220 -4.79 7.74 12.99
N GLU A 221 -4.38 6.81 12.13
CA GLU A 221 -3.75 7.12 10.85
C GLU A 221 -3.89 5.97 9.86
N VAL A 222 -3.82 6.29 8.56
CA VAL A 222 -3.89 5.33 7.46
C VAL A 222 -2.81 5.60 6.42
N ALA A 223 -2.28 4.55 5.81
CA ALA A 223 -1.25 4.67 4.79
C ALA A 223 -1.81 5.26 3.49
N ASP A 224 -1.23 6.37 3.03
CA ASP A 224 -1.61 7.13 1.85
C ASP A 224 -0.43 7.24 0.85
N PRO A 225 -0.55 6.71 -0.38
CA PRO A 225 0.49 6.88 -1.41
C PRO A 225 0.76 8.36 -1.74
N GLY A 226 -0.20 9.26 -1.52
CA GLY A 226 -0.05 10.71 -1.69
C GLY A 226 0.92 11.30 -0.68
N MET A 227 0.68 11.03 0.60
CA MET A 227 1.60 11.38 1.69
C MET A 227 3.01 10.80 1.48
N LEU A 228 3.11 9.53 1.06
CA LEU A 228 4.40 8.93 0.72
C LEU A 228 5.14 9.72 -0.37
N SER A 229 4.43 10.10 -1.44
CA SER A 229 5.00 10.91 -2.52
C SER A 229 5.40 12.32 -2.08
N GLU A 230 4.62 12.96 -1.20
CA GLU A 230 4.98 14.23 -0.56
C GLU A 230 6.28 14.09 0.25
N SER A 231 6.38 13.04 1.07
CA SER A 231 7.57 12.77 1.87
C SER A 231 8.79 12.53 0.98
N MET A 232 8.70 11.67 -0.03
CA MET A 232 9.81 11.42 -0.97
C MET A 232 10.25 12.70 -1.68
N LYS A 233 9.31 13.55 -2.10
CA LYS A 233 9.62 14.83 -2.76
C LYS A 233 10.50 15.74 -1.90
N THR A 234 10.36 15.70 -0.58
CA THR A 234 11.18 16.52 0.34
C THR A 234 12.57 15.96 0.59
N MET A 235 12.82 14.70 0.23
CA MET A 235 14.10 14.01 0.45
C MET A 235 14.97 13.93 -0.80
N LEU A 236 14.42 14.28 -1.97
CA LEU A 236 15.08 14.33 -3.29
C LEU A 236 15.52 15.75 -3.61
#